data_AF-A0A2E2TIU0-F1
#
_entry.id   AF-A0A2E2TIU0-F1
#
_cell.length_a   1.000
_cell.length_b   1.000
_cell.length_c   1.000
_cell.angle_alpha   90.00
_cell.angle_beta   90.00
_cell.angle_gamma   90.00
#
_symmetry.space_group_name_H-M   'P 1'
#
loop_
_entity.id
_entity.type
_entity.pdbx_description
1 polymer ?
#
loop_
_entity_poly.entity_id
_entity_poly.type
_entity_poly.pdbx_seq_one_letter_code
_entity_poly.pdbx_strand_id
1 'polypeptide(L)'
;MDPITQGLLGATAAQIVGGKKIPKYAWKIGFLAGMAPDLDIVIRSQQNPLLFLEYHRQFTHSLIFIPIGGLIVSLFFLLICKSLREHKLLTFLATTLAYGTHGLLDTTTSYGTVLLWPLKYTRFAWDNMSIVDPIFTGMLLILLILSVLKRSQIIATVSLILALMYMGFGAIQHQRALSIQQAFAKEQQQSVIQARAMPALGNLFKWRGVYRSGDKLYFTKIKTPIFFESSIQFIASEPFFSVENLPYYIKSNQILMKDFQAFIWFTDNYQFEISKSPLTLCDARYFLRTQNKTCMWGIRFPQKSSQQKHVTFVRNF
;
A
#
# COMPACT_ATOMS: atom_id res chain seq x y z
N MET A 1 3.43 2.68 -2.05
CA MET A 1 3.71 3.07 -3.45
C MET A 1 5.15 2.71 -3.76
N ASP A 2 5.59 2.78 -5.01
CA ASP A 2 6.99 2.52 -5.32
C ASP A 2 7.91 3.58 -4.68
N PRO A 3 9.16 3.23 -4.32
CA PRO A 3 10.04 4.16 -3.61
C PRO A 3 10.42 5.41 -4.41
N ILE A 4 10.41 5.34 -5.75
CA ILE A 4 10.75 6.51 -6.59
C ILE A 4 9.65 7.55 -6.46
N THR A 5 8.39 7.15 -6.56
CA THR A 5 7.26 8.07 -6.34
C THR A 5 7.31 8.69 -4.95
N GLN A 6 7.60 7.89 -3.91
CA GLN A 6 7.70 8.38 -2.54
C GLN A 6 8.77 9.46 -2.40
N GLY A 7 9.96 9.22 -2.97
CA GLY A 7 11.02 10.21 -3.00
C GLY A 7 10.63 11.46 -3.79
N LEU A 8 10.00 11.32 -4.97
CA LEU A 8 9.61 12.47 -5.78
C LEU A 8 8.57 13.34 -5.07
N LEU A 9 7.56 12.75 -4.43
CA LEU A 9 6.56 13.50 -3.67
C LEU A 9 7.20 14.22 -2.47
N GLY A 10 8.06 13.52 -1.72
CA GLY A 10 8.80 14.11 -0.61
C GLY A 10 9.74 15.25 -1.05
N ALA A 11 10.42 15.09 -2.19
CA ALA A 11 11.25 16.13 -2.79
C ALA A 11 10.46 17.37 -3.17
N THR A 12 9.29 17.19 -3.80
CA THR A 12 8.38 18.30 -4.15
C THR A 12 7.88 19.02 -2.90
N ALA A 13 7.50 18.28 -1.86
CA ALA A 13 7.06 18.87 -0.60
C ALA A 13 8.17 19.68 0.09
N ALA A 14 9.39 19.12 0.18
CA ALA A 14 10.55 19.84 0.71
C ALA A 14 10.93 21.05 -0.14
N GLN A 15 10.74 20.99 -1.47
CA GLN A 15 11.02 22.11 -2.38
C GLN A 15 10.10 23.31 -2.12
N ILE A 16 8.85 23.11 -1.69
CA ILE A 16 7.95 24.20 -1.30
C ILE A 16 8.48 24.94 -0.08
N VAL A 17 8.98 24.21 0.92
CA VAL A 17 9.47 24.81 2.17
C VAL A 17 10.87 25.41 1.97
N GLY A 18 11.80 24.60 1.45
CA GLY A 18 13.23 24.91 1.39
C GLY A 18 13.73 25.54 0.09
N GLY A 19 12.92 25.57 -0.97
CA GLY A 19 13.38 25.87 -2.33
C GLY A 19 14.02 27.26 -2.52
N LYS A 20 13.67 28.26 -1.71
CA LYS A 20 14.30 29.60 -1.77
C LYS A 20 15.60 29.70 -0.99
N LYS A 21 15.68 29.11 0.21
CA LYS A 21 16.81 29.28 1.14
C LYS A 21 17.88 28.19 1.00
N ILE A 22 17.48 26.97 0.65
CA ILE A 22 18.39 25.82 0.42
C ILE A 22 18.13 25.15 -0.95
N PRO A 23 18.11 25.90 -2.07
CA PRO A 23 17.66 25.41 -3.38
C PRO A 23 18.40 24.16 -3.88
N LYS A 24 19.69 24.03 -3.56
CA LYS A 24 20.53 22.89 -3.98
C LYS A 24 20.25 21.60 -3.19
N TYR A 25 19.68 21.72 -2.00
CA TYR A 25 19.53 20.62 -1.06
C TYR A 25 18.08 20.24 -0.81
N ALA A 26 17.12 21.17 -0.92
CA ALA A 26 15.71 20.96 -0.58
C ALA A 26 15.13 19.70 -1.23
N TRP A 27 15.23 19.57 -2.55
CA TRP A 27 14.75 18.38 -3.25
C TRP A 27 15.52 17.11 -2.88
N LYS A 28 16.83 17.18 -2.61
CA LYS A 28 17.66 16.01 -2.27
C LYS A 28 17.32 15.44 -0.91
N ILE A 29 17.26 16.30 0.11
CA ILE A 29 16.91 15.90 1.47
C ILE A 29 15.45 15.46 1.51
N GLY A 30 14.57 16.11 0.75
CA GLY A 30 13.16 15.71 0.62
C GLY A 30 12.99 14.36 -0.05
N PHE A 31 13.78 14.07 -1.10
CA PHE A 31 13.73 12.77 -1.77
C PHE A 31 14.07 11.63 -0.82
N LEU A 32 15.18 11.77 -0.10
CA LEU A 32 15.62 10.74 0.84
C LEU A 32 14.72 10.67 2.08
N ALA A 33 14.24 11.81 2.59
CA ALA A 33 13.28 11.84 3.70
C ALA A 33 11.94 11.20 3.31
N GLY A 34 11.47 11.43 2.10
CA GLY A 34 10.26 10.81 1.56
C GLY A 34 10.39 9.30 1.39
N MET A 35 11.59 8.76 1.20
CA MET A 35 11.83 7.31 1.13
C MET A 35 12.11 6.66 2.50
N ALA A 36 12.53 7.45 3.49
CA ALA A 36 13.04 6.95 4.77
C ALA A 36 12.09 6.01 5.54
N PRO A 37 10.74 6.19 5.52
CA PRO A 37 9.84 5.29 6.24
C PRO A 37 9.99 3.81 5.86
N ASP A 38 10.23 3.52 4.57
CA ASP A 38 10.38 2.15 4.04
C ASP A 38 11.73 1.49 4.43
N LEU A 39 12.62 2.20 5.13
CA LEU A 39 13.80 1.57 5.72
C LEU A 39 13.41 0.51 6.78
N ASP A 40 12.17 0.51 7.26
CA ASP A 40 11.60 -0.54 8.10
C ASP A 40 11.61 -1.94 7.46
N ILE A 41 11.83 -2.06 6.14
CA ILE A 41 12.00 -3.35 5.45
C ILE A 41 13.17 -4.18 5.99
N VAL A 42 14.12 -3.54 6.67
CA VAL A 42 15.22 -4.24 7.36
C VAL A 42 14.76 -4.94 8.64
N ILE A 43 13.59 -4.58 9.18
CA ILE A 43 12.97 -5.21 10.34
C ILE A 43 12.30 -6.52 9.87
N ARG A 44 13.12 -7.57 9.77
CA ARG A 44 12.72 -8.91 9.34
C ARG A 44 13.43 -9.97 10.17
N SER A 45 12.82 -11.15 10.26
CA SER A 45 13.40 -12.31 10.97
C SER A 45 13.42 -13.52 10.05
N GLN A 46 14.50 -14.29 10.11
CA GLN A 46 14.57 -15.59 9.43
C GLN A 46 13.69 -16.63 10.13
N GLN A 47 13.49 -16.49 11.44
CA GLN A 47 12.71 -17.40 12.27
C GLN A 47 11.20 -17.13 12.15
N ASN A 48 10.78 -15.86 12.00
CA ASN A 48 9.39 -15.47 11.77
C ASN A 48 9.23 -14.84 10.37
N PRO A 49 8.82 -15.62 9.35
CA PRO A 49 8.70 -15.15 7.97
C PRO A 49 7.62 -14.09 7.77
N LEU A 50 6.67 -13.93 8.70
CA LEU A 50 5.58 -12.96 8.58
C LEU A 50 5.85 -11.66 9.35
N LEU A 51 6.97 -11.54 10.07
CA LEU A 51 7.32 -10.34 10.83
C LEU A 51 7.29 -9.07 9.97
N PHE A 52 7.71 -9.19 8.71
CA PHE A 52 7.69 -8.05 7.79
C PHE A 52 6.27 -7.57 7.47
N LEU A 53 5.24 -8.45 7.47
CA LEU A 53 3.85 -8.05 7.26
C LEU A 53 3.31 -7.22 8.43
N GLU A 54 3.80 -7.50 9.65
CA GLU A 54 3.42 -6.79 10.87
C GLU A 54 4.09 -5.41 10.95
N TYR A 55 5.40 -5.34 10.72
CA TYR A 55 6.19 -4.13 10.96
C TYR A 55 6.31 -3.20 9.75
N HIS A 56 6.30 -3.74 8.52
CA HIS A 56 6.38 -2.88 7.33
C HIS A 56 5.11 -2.04 7.20
N ARG A 57 5.30 -0.71 7.17
CA ARG A 57 4.23 0.31 7.18
C ARG A 57 3.44 0.40 8.49
N GLN A 58 4.13 0.15 9.60
CA GLN A 58 3.57 0.27 10.94
C GLN A 58 3.98 1.61 11.58
N PHE A 59 4.83 1.59 12.61
CA PHE A 59 5.13 2.77 13.42
C PHE A 59 5.90 3.83 12.63
N THR A 60 6.78 3.43 11.71
CA THR A 60 7.55 4.31 10.82
C THR A 60 6.67 5.18 9.93
N HIS A 61 5.46 4.72 9.61
CA HIS A 61 4.52 5.43 8.75
C HIS A 61 3.37 6.09 9.51
N SER A 62 3.38 6.04 10.85
CA SER A 62 2.31 6.61 11.67
C SER A 62 2.41 8.13 11.76
N LEU A 63 1.26 8.81 11.89
CA LEU A 63 1.21 10.27 11.99
C LEU A 63 2.00 10.80 13.19
N ILE A 64 1.97 10.06 14.30
CA ILE A 64 2.67 10.42 15.54
C ILE A 64 4.19 10.32 15.37
N PHE A 65 4.68 9.39 14.52
CA PHE A 65 6.10 9.21 14.29
C PHE A 65 6.70 10.21 13.30
N ILE A 66 5.89 10.91 12.48
CA ILE A 66 6.35 11.89 11.48
C ILE A 66 7.39 12.89 12.02
N PRO A 67 7.16 13.62 13.13
CA PRO A 67 8.17 14.56 13.65
C PRO A 67 9.44 13.87 14.14
N ILE A 68 9.34 12.64 14.66
CA ILE A 68 10.48 11.86 15.14
C ILE A 68 11.32 11.38 13.96
N GLY A 69 10.69 10.75 12.96
CA GLY A 69 11.34 10.32 11.73
C GLY A 69 11.96 11.50 10.97
N GLY A 70 11.22 12.60 10.85
CA GLY A 70 11.68 13.84 10.26
C GLY A 70 12.90 14.43 10.99
N LEU A 71 12.94 14.35 12.33
CA LEU A 71 14.09 14.76 13.13
C LEU A 71 15.31 13.86 12.91
N ILE A 72 15.14 12.54 12.92
CA ILE A 72 16.23 11.58 12.67
C ILE A 72 16.89 11.87 11.32
N VAL A 73 16.08 12.01 10.27
CA VAL A 73 16.58 12.31 8.92
C VAL A 73 17.23 13.70 8.87
N SER A 74 16.65 14.69 9.54
CA SER A 74 17.24 16.04 9.64
C SER A 74 18.62 16.01 10.27
N LEU A 75 18.76 15.36 11.44
CA LEU A 75 20.03 15.23 12.15
C LEU A 75 21.09 14.55 11.29
N PHE A 76 20.73 13.46 10.60
CA PHE A 76 21.63 12.80 9.65
C PHE A 76 22.19 13.78 8.61
N PHE A 77 21.33 14.58 7.97
CA PHE A 77 21.79 15.58 7.00
C PHE A 77 22.60 16.71 7.60
N LEU A 78 22.26 17.18 8.81
CA LEU A 78 23.02 18.22 9.51
C LEU A 78 24.42 17.75 9.93
N LEU A 79 24.59 16.45 10.19
CA LEU A 79 25.90 15.85 10.46
C LEU A 79 26.79 15.89 9.22
N ILE A 80 26.29 15.43 8.07
CA ILE A 80 27.08 15.25 6.84
C ILE A 80 27.19 16.52 5.97
N CYS A 81 26.24 17.46 6.05
CA CYS A 81 26.23 18.67 5.24
C CYS A 81 26.31 19.94 6.11
N LYS A 82 27.52 20.48 6.28
CA LYS A 82 27.78 21.68 7.10
C LYS A 82 26.93 22.89 6.68
N SER A 83 26.67 23.09 5.39
CA SER A 83 25.87 24.21 4.88
C SER A 83 24.39 24.17 5.32
N LEU A 84 23.86 23.00 5.70
CA LEU A 84 22.50 22.90 6.22
C LEU A 84 22.41 23.36 7.69
N ARG A 85 23.54 23.46 8.40
CA ARG A 85 23.59 23.88 9.82
C ARG A 85 23.24 25.35 10.02
N GLU A 86 23.30 26.18 8.99
CA GLU A 86 22.80 27.56 9.03
C GLU A 86 21.27 27.63 8.92
N HIS A 87 20.64 26.52 8.50
CA HIS A 87 19.21 26.43 8.22
C HIS A 87 18.54 25.25 8.95
N LYS A 88 19.01 24.89 10.15
CA LYS A 88 18.57 23.69 10.90
C LYS A 88 17.06 23.54 11.00
N LEU A 89 16.36 24.59 11.41
CA LEU A 89 14.90 24.58 11.52
C LEU A 89 14.24 24.30 10.17
N LEU A 90 14.74 24.92 9.10
CA LEU A 90 14.21 24.72 7.76
C LEU A 90 14.49 23.30 7.25
N THR A 91 15.68 22.75 7.52
CA THR A 91 16.02 21.36 7.21
C THR A 91 15.07 20.42 7.93
N PHE A 92 14.83 20.63 9.22
CA PHE A 92 13.87 19.85 10.01
C PHE A 92 12.44 19.94 9.46
N LEU A 93 11.95 21.13 9.12
CA LEU A 93 10.62 21.30 8.53
C LEU A 93 10.51 20.61 7.16
N ALA A 94 11.53 20.74 6.31
CA ALA A 94 11.56 20.11 5.00
C ALA A 94 11.58 18.58 5.09
N THR A 95 12.42 18.00 5.95
CA THR A 95 12.48 16.55 6.14
C THR A 95 11.22 16.01 6.81
N THR A 96 10.66 16.72 7.80
CA THR A 96 9.41 16.33 8.46
C THR A 96 8.24 16.32 7.48
N LEU A 97 8.09 17.37 6.67
CA LEU A 97 7.03 17.43 5.66
C LEU A 97 7.19 16.31 4.62
N ALA A 98 8.40 16.11 4.11
CA ALA A 98 8.70 15.05 3.14
C ALA A 98 8.48 13.64 3.70
N TYR A 99 8.89 13.39 4.95
CA TYR A 99 8.64 12.13 5.63
C TYR A 99 7.13 11.87 5.78
N GLY A 100 6.37 12.91 6.14
CA GLY A 100 4.93 12.84 6.32
C GLY A 100 4.12 12.52 5.07
N THR A 101 4.66 12.74 3.86
CA THR A 101 3.93 12.39 2.63
C THR A 101 3.80 10.88 2.44
N HIS A 102 4.74 10.11 2.96
CA HIS A 102 4.88 8.70 2.63
C HIS A 102 3.71 7.85 3.13
N GLY A 103 3.41 7.95 4.43
CA GLY A 103 2.33 7.18 5.05
C GLY A 103 0.98 7.48 4.42
N LEU A 104 0.72 8.77 4.12
CA LEU A 104 -0.49 9.21 3.42
C LEU A 104 -0.59 8.63 2.02
N LEU A 105 0.48 8.70 1.23
CA LEU A 105 0.49 8.12 -0.12
C LEU A 105 0.35 6.60 -0.08
N ASP A 106 0.86 5.91 0.93
CA ASP A 106 0.65 4.47 1.02
C ASP A 106 -0.80 4.08 1.32
N THR A 107 -1.56 4.93 2.04
CA THR A 107 -2.98 4.68 2.30
C THR A 107 -3.84 4.69 1.04
N THR A 108 -3.39 5.34 -0.04
CA THR A 108 -4.11 5.33 -1.33
C THR A 108 -4.02 3.97 -2.03
N THR A 109 -3.06 3.12 -1.64
CA THR A 109 -2.82 1.80 -2.24
C THR A 109 -3.53 0.66 -1.51
N SER A 110 -3.62 -0.49 -2.16
CA SER A 110 -4.31 -1.67 -1.61
C SER A 110 -3.58 -2.40 -0.48
N TYR A 111 -2.28 -2.16 -0.31
CA TYR A 111 -1.56 -2.69 0.84
C TYR A 111 -1.88 -1.92 2.12
N GLY A 112 -2.09 -0.61 2.02
CA GLY A 112 -2.37 0.26 3.15
C GLY A 112 -1.26 0.37 4.20
N THR A 113 -1.59 1.13 5.26
CA THR A 113 -0.66 1.58 6.31
C THR A 113 -1.35 1.73 7.66
N VAL A 114 -0.64 1.48 8.76
CA VAL A 114 -1.16 1.68 10.14
C VAL A 114 -0.97 3.13 10.59
N LEU A 115 -1.77 4.03 10.01
CA LEU A 115 -1.60 5.48 10.12
C LEU A 115 -1.74 6.02 11.56
N LEU A 116 -2.55 5.36 12.39
CA LEU A 116 -2.91 5.82 13.75
C LEU A 116 -2.15 5.10 14.87
N TRP A 117 -1.05 4.41 14.57
CA TRP A 117 -0.23 3.80 15.62
C TRP A 117 0.41 4.89 16.53
N PRO A 118 0.46 4.71 17.87
CA PRO A 118 0.06 3.54 18.66
C PRO A 118 -1.41 3.54 19.14
N LEU A 119 -2.20 4.55 18.79
CA LEU A 119 -3.59 4.69 19.27
C LEU A 119 -4.51 3.61 18.71
N LYS A 120 -4.35 3.23 17.43
CA LYS A 120 -5.17 2.21 16.77
C LYS A 120 -4.36 1.36 15.79
N TYR A 121 -4.53 0.05 15.86
CA TYR A 121 -3.89 -0.93 14.98
C TYR A 121 -4.73 -1.29 13.75
N THR A 122 -5.31 -0.28 13.09
CA THR A 122 -6.09 -0.45 11.86
C THR A 122 -5.23 -0.12 10.64
N ARG A 123 -5.28 -0.99 9.63
CA ARG A 123 -4.59 -0.79 8.35
C ARG A 123 -5.51 -0.06 7.38
N PHE A 124 -5.19 1.19 7.08
CA PHE A 124 -5.96 2.03 6.16
C PHE A 124 -5.50 1.79 4.73
N ALA A 125 -6.40 1.31 3.87
CA ALA A 125 -6.18 1.09 2.44
C ALA A 125 -7.42 1.58 1.67
N TRP A 126 -7.25 2.64 0.87
CA TRP A 126 -8.33 3.26 0.10
C TRP A 126 -8.50 2.68 -1.30
N ASP A 127 -7.58 1.80 -1.71
CA ASP A 127 -7.67 1.06 -2.97
C ASP A 127 -7.83 1.94 -4.21
N ASN A 128 -7.42 3.22 -4.20
CA ASN A 128 -7.73 4.17 -5.27
C ASN A 128 -6.52 4.53 -6.15
N MET A 129 -5.33 4.05 -5.80
CA MET A 129 -4.11 4.17 -6.60
C MET A 129 -3.36 2.85 -6.72
N SER A 130 -2.71 2.68 -7.87
CA SER A 130 -1.78 1.58 -8.10
C SER A 130 -0.48 1.81 -7.31
N ILE A 131 0.16 0.71 -6.89
CA ILE A 131 1.48 0.74 -6.24
C ILE A 131 2.54 1.32 -7.18
N VAL A 132 2.42 1.04 -8.48
CA VAL A 132 3.28 1.61 -9.53
C VAL A 132 2.39 2.38 -10.49
N ASP A 133 2.61 3.68 -10.61
CA ASP A 133 1.83 4.56 -11.48
C ASP A 133 2.75 5.48 -12.29
N PRO A 134 3.13 5.09 -13.52
CA PRO A 134 4.06 5.86 -14.34
C PRO A 134 3.54 7.26 -14.69
N ILE A 135 2.22 7.46 -14.77
CA ILE A 135 1.63 8.77 -15.08
C ILE A 135 1.84 9.70 -13.89
N PHE A 136 1.47 9.24 -12.69
CA PHE A 136 1.67 10.01 -11.46
C PHE A 136 3.15 10.29 -11.19
N THR A 137 3.99 9.26 -11.32
CA THR A 137 5.45 9.36 -11.13
C THR A 137 6.08 10.34 -12.13
N GLY A 138 5.74 10.20 -13.42
CA GLY A 138 6.27 11.03 -14.48
C GLY A 138 5.87 12.50 -14.33
N MET A 139 4.62 12.75 -13.95
CA MET A 139 4.13 14.10 -13.65
C MET A 139 4.93 14.75 -12.51
N LEU A 140 5.12 14.05 -11.38
CA LEU A 140 5.92 14.54 -10.26
C LEU A 140 7.37 14.82 -10.68
N LEU A 141 7.99 13.89 -11.42
CA LEU A 141 9.36 14.01 -11.89
C LEU A 141 9.55 15.27 -12.77
N ILE A 142 8.71 15.42 -13.79
CA ILE A 142 8.82 16.54 -14.75
C ILE A 142 8.66 17.87 -14.02
N LEU A 143 7.63 18.01 -13.18
CA LEU A 143 7.37 19.26 -12.47
C LEU A 143 8.40 19.56 -11.38
N LEU A 144 8.94 18.53 -10.72
CA LEU A 144 10.06 18.70 -9.79
C LEU A 144 11.31 19.20 -10.51
N ILE A 145 11.67 18.60 -11.64
CA ILE A 145 12.82 19.05 -12.46
C ILE A 145 12.62 20.51 -12.87
N LEU A 146 11.45 20.87 -13.40
CA LEU A 146 11.14 22.25 -13.77
C LEU A 146 11.22 23.20 -12.57
N SER A 147 10.70 22.81 -11.41
CA SER A 147 10.79 23.60 -10.17
C SER A 147 12.23 23.85 -9.74
N VAL A 148 13.09 22.83 -9.82
CA VAL A 148 14.51 22.94 -9.46
C VAL A 148 15.26 23.81 -10.46
N LEU A 149 15.08 23.59 -11.77
CA LEU A 149 15.75 24.35 -12.82
C LEU A 149 15.36 25.83 -12.82
N LYS A 150 14.07 26.12 -12.64
CA LYS A 150 13.54 27.50 -12.58
C LYS A 150 13.62 28.10 -11.19
N ARG A 151 14.10 27.36 -10.18
CA ARG A 151 14.10 27.74 -8.76
C ARG A 151 12.74 28.28 -8.29
N SER A 152 11.66 27.66 -8.76
CA SER A 152 10.30 28.16 -8.57
C SER A 152 9.51 27.27 -7.61
N GLN A 153 9.20 27.83 -6.43
CA GLN A 153 8.28 27.20 -5.48
C GLN A 153 6.87 27.08 -6.03
N ILE A 154 6.45 28.00 -6.91
CA ILE A 154 5.12 27.97 -7.54
C ILE A 154 4.96 26.68 -8.37
N ILE A 155 5.99 26.28 -9.12
CA ILE A 155 5.95 25.03 -9.89
C ILE A 155 5.84 23.81 -8.95
N ALA A 156 6.53 23.80 -7.81
CA ALA A 156 6.41 22.73 -6.82
C ALA A 156 5.00 22.70 -6.20
N THR A 157 4.41 23.85 -5.91
CA THR A 157 3.02 23.95 -5.43
C THR A 157 2.04 23.43 -6.47
N VAL A 158 2.17 23.84 -7.74
CA VAL A 158 1.35 23.31 -8.85
C VAL A 158 1.50 21.80 -8.97
N SER A 159 2.72 21.27 -8.81
CA SER A 159 2.97 19.83 -8.78
C SER A 159 2.20 19.10 -7.68
N LEU A 160 2.18 19.63 -6.45
CA LEU A 160 1.38 19.04 -5.37
C LEU A 160 -0.13 19.16 -5.62
N ILE A 161 -0.61 20.29 -6.14
CA ILE A 161 -2.03 20.45 -6.48
C ILE A 161 -2.43 19.43 -7.54
N LEU A 162 -1.62 19.25 -8.59
CA LEU A 162 -1.86 18.23 -9.62
C LEU A 162 -1.80 16.81 -9.04
N ALA A 163 -0.89 16.54 -8.10
CA ALA A 163 -0.84 15.26 -7.39
C ALA A 163 -2.12 15.00 -6.59
N LEU A 164 -2.61 15.99 -5.85
CA LEU A 164 -3.88 15.91 -5.11
C LEU A 164 -5.08 15.72 -6.04
N MET A 165 -5.13 16.43 -7.17
CA MET A 165 -6.18 16.25 -8.17
C MET A 165 -6.15 14.86 -8.80
N TYR A 166 -4.96 14.32 -9.09
CA TYR A 166 -4.81 12.95 -9.61
C TYR A 166 -5.29 11.90 -8.60
N MET A 167 -4.89 12.04 -7.33
CA MET A 167 -5.37 11.20 -6.22
C MET A 167 -6.89 11.29 -6.05
N GLY A 168 -7.45 12.50 -6.10
CA GLY A 168 -8.89 12.74 -6.03
C GLY A 168 -9.64 12.12 -7.20
N PHE A 169 -9.08 12.21 -8.41
CA PHE A 169 -9.63 11.53 -9.59
C PHE A 169 -9.62 10.00 -9.41
N GLY A 170 -8.53 9.43 -8.89
CA GLY A 170 -8.46 8.01 -8.51
C GLY A 170 -9.56 7.62 -7.52
N ALA A 171 -9.83 8.44 -6.50
CA ALA A 171 -10.90 8.22 -5.53
C ALA A 171 -12.29 8.21 -6.17
N ILE A 172 -12.58 9.15 -7.09
CA ILE A 172 -13.85 9.19 -7.84
C ILE A 172 -14.01 7.92 -8.67
N GLN A 173 -12.97 7.52 -9.40
CA GLN A 173 -13.00 6.33 -10.24
C GLN A 173 -13.15 5.04 -9.42
N HIS A 174 -12.51 4.96 -8.26
CA HIS A 174 -12.68 3.88 -7.30
C HIS A 174 -14.13 3.79 -6.81
N GLN A 175 -14.75 4.92 -6.45
CA GLN A 175 -16.16 4.93 -6.05
C GLN A 175 -17.07 4.44 -7.17
N ARG A 176 -16.82 4.84 -8.43
CA ARG A 176 -17.56 4.32 -9.60
C ARG A 176 -17.41 2.81 -9.73
N ALA A 177 -16.21 2.27 -9.49
CA ALA A 177 -15.96 0.83 -9.54
C ALA A 177 -16.71 0.07 -8.43
N LEU A 178 -16.75 0.60 -7.20
CA LEU A 178 -17.53 0.01 -6.12
C LEU A 178 -19.04 0.06 -6.39
N SER A 179 -19.54 1.19 -6.90
CA SER A 179 -20.97 1.33 -7.21
C SER A 179 -21.46 0.31 -8.24
N ILE A 180 -20.71 0.08 -9.32
CA ILE A 180 -21.09 -0.93 -10.32
C ILE A 180 -20.94 -2.37 -9.78
N GLN A 181 -19.95 -2.62 -8.92
CA GLN A 181 -19.80 -3.92 -8.25
C GLN A 181 -20.97 -4.22 -7.31
N GLN A 182 -21.44 -3.23 -6.55
CA GLN A 182 -22.61 -3.36 -5.69
C GLN A 182 -23.89 -3.58 -6.49
N ALA A 183 -24.07 -2.84 -7.59
CA ALA A 183 -25.21 -3.03 -8.49
C ALA A 183 -25.24 -4.44 -9.10
N PHE A 184 -24.08 -4.93 -9.57
CA PHE A 184 -23.92 -6.29 -10.08
C PHE A 184 -24.26 -7.35 -9.03
N ALA A 185 -23.73 -7.23 -7.81
CA ALA A 185 -24.03 -8.18 -6.74
C ALA A 185 -25.53 -8.20 -6.41
N LYS A 186 -26.19 -7.04 -6.40
CA LYS A 186 -27.64 -6.94 -6.18
C LYS A 186 -28.45 -7.62 -7.28
N GLU A 187 -28.07 -7.44 -8.54
CA GLU A 187 -28.70 -8.13 -9.69
C GLU A 187 -28.58 -9.65 -9.57
N GLN A 188 -27.44 -10.14 -9.09
CA GLN A 188 -27.19 -11.56 -8.81
C GLN A 188 -27.83 -12.06 -7.50
N GLN A 189 -28.67 -11.25 -6.84
CA GLN A 189 -29.31 -11.55 -5.55
C GLN A 189 -28.29 -11.90 -4.44
N GLN A 190 -27.12 -11.27 -4.47
CA GLN A 190 -26.03 -11.47 -3.51
C GLN A 190 -25.98 -10.33 -2.50
N SER A 191 -25.90 -10.68 -1.21
CA SER A 191 -25.73 -9.73 -0.11
C SER A 191 -24.23 -9.48 0.15
N VAL A 192 -23.74 -8.31 -0.26
CA VAL A 192 -22.33 -7.93 -0.08
C VAL A 192 -22.02 -7.66 1.39
N ILE A 193 -21.14 -8.47 1.98
CA ILE A 193 -20.61 -8.29 3.34
C ILE A 193 -19.41 -7.33 3.33
N GLN A 194 -18.56 -7.46 2.31
CA GLN A 194 -17.32 -6.71 2.18
C GLN A 194 -16.96 -6.61 0.70
N ALA A 195 -16.48 -5.45 0.23
CA ALA A 195 -16.10 -5.24 -1.16
C ALA A 195 -14.83 -4.39 -1.26
N ARG A 196 -13.98 -4.73 -2.22
CA ARG A 196 -12.79 -3.97 -2.61
C ARG A 196 -12.67 -3.94 -4.13
N ALA A 197 -12.17 -2.83 -4.65
CA ALA A 197 -11.86 -2.66 -6.07
C ALA A 197 -10.47 -2.06 -6.22
N MET A 198 -9.48 -2.86 -6.62
CA MET A 198 -8.09 -2.40 -6.71
C MET A 198 -7.73 -2.04 -8.15
N PRO A 199 -7.04 -0.92 -8.41
CA PRO A 199 -6.71 -0.50 -9.76
C PRO A 199 -5.68 -1.45 -10.38
N ALA A 200 -5.75 -1.62 -11.69
CA ALA A 200 -4.69 -2.26 -12.45
C ALA A 200 -3.42 -1.38 -12.44
N LEU A 201 -2.26 -2.00 -12.68
CA LEU A 201 -0.98 -1.28 -12.68
C LEU A 201 -1.01 -0.08 -13.64
N GLY A 202 -0.69 1.10 -13.12
CA GLY A 202 -0.68 2.37 -13.84
C GLY A 202 -2.00 2.77 -14.49
N ASN A 203 -3.15 2.34 -13.95
CA ASN A 203 -4.44 2.55 -14.60
C ASN A 203 -5.57 2.89 -13.61
N LEU A 204 -6.19 4.06 -13.78
CA LEU A 204 -7.36 4.52 -13.01
C LEU A 204 -8.72 4.22 -13.69
N PHE A 205 -8.72 3.39 -14.73
CA PHE A 205 -9.92 3.02 -15.51
C PHE A 205 -10.21 1.53 -15.49
N LYS A 206 -9.26 0.71 -15.04
CA LYS A 206 -9.37 -0.75 -15.00
C LYS A 206 -9.14 -1.20 -13.57
N TRP A 207 -10.04 -2.01 -13.06
CA TRP A 207 -10.04 -2.44 -11.67
C TRP A 207 -10.24 -3.94 -11.58
N ARG A 208 -9.63 -4.54 -10.56
CA ARG A 208 -9.89 -5.90 -10.10
C ARG A 208 -10.78 -5.79 -8.88
N GLY A 209 -12.00 -6.28 -9.00
CA GLY A 209 -12.95 -6.34 -7.89
C GLY A 209 -12.85 -7.66 -7.16
N VAL A 210 -12.95 -7.62 -5.84
CA VAL A 210 -13.21 -8.78 -4.98
C VAL A 210 -14.27 -8.41 -3.94
N TYR A 211 -15.32 -9.23 -3.81
CA TYR A 211 -16.33 -9.02 -2.78
C TYR A 211 -16.75 -10.34 -2.14
N ARG A 212 -17.15 -10.26 -0.88
CA ARG A 212 -17.66 -11.39 -0.10
C ARG A 212 -19.18 -11.34 -0.06
N SER A 213 -19.82 -12.47 -0.36
CA SER A 213 -21.24 -12.69 -0.14
C SER A 213 -21.45 -14.09 0.43
N GLY A 214 -21.91 -14.16 1.69
CA GLY A 214 -21.94 -15.40 2.46
C GLY A 214 -20.55 -16.02 2.63
N ASP A 215 -20.44 -17.29 2.27
CA ASP A 215 -19.20 -18.09 2.37
C ASP A 215 -18.41 -18.16 1.06
N LYS A 216 -18.62 -17.20 0.16
CA LYS A 216 -17.89 -17.11 -1.12
C LYS A 216 -17.29 -15.74 -1.32
N LEU A 217 -16.10 -15.74 -1.92
CA LEU A 217 -15.46 -14.59 -2.53
C LEU A 217 -15.74 -14.61 -4.02
N TYR A 218 -16.10 -13.46 -4.58
CA TYR A 218 -16.41 -13.26 -5.99
C TYR A 218 -15.39 -12.30 -6.59
N PHE A 219 -14.82 -12.69 -7.73
CA PHE A 219 -13.79 -11.94 -8.43
C PHE A 219 -14.37 -11.32 -9.70
N THR A 220 -14.10 -10.04 -9.92
CA THR A 220 -14.60 -9.31 -11.08
C THR A 220 -13.50 -8.48 -11.75
N LYS A 221 -13.68 -8.19 -13.04
CA LYS A 221 -12.95 -7.13 -13.75
C LYS A 221 -13.90 -5.99 -14.00
N ILE A 222 -13.51 -4.78 -13.64
CA ILE A 222 -14.34 -3.59 -13.75
C ILE A 222 -13.62 -2.57 -14.64
N LYS A 223 -14.36 -1.89 -15.51
CA LYS A 223 -13.88 -0.78 -16.32
C LYS A 223 -14.73 0.46 -16.04
N THR A 224 -14.08 1.60 -15.81
CA THR A 224 -14.71 2.88 -15.50
C THR A 224 -14.29 3.99 -16.47
N PRO A 225 -14.46 3.84 -17.79
CA PRO A 225 -14.11 4.89 -18.75
C PRO A 225 -14.83 6.22 -18.45
N ILE A 226 -14.26 7.35 -18.84
CA ILE A 226 -14.87 8.67 -18.58
C ILE A 226 -16.09 8.90 -19.48
N PHE A 227 -15.94 8.62 -20.78
CA PHE A 227 -16.93 8.97 -21.81
C PHE A 227 -17.86 7.83 -22.21
N PHE A 228 -17.73 6.66 -21.56
CA PHE A 228 -18.53 5.47 -21.86
C PHE A 228 -19.10 4.88 -20.58
N GLU A 229 -20.10 4.02 -20.73
CA GLU A 229 -20.67 3.30 -19.59
C GLU A 229 -19.62 2.41 -18.93
N SER A 230 -19.70 2.35 -17.60
CA SER A 230 -18.87 1.45 -16.82
C SER A 230 -19.36 0.02 -17.02
N SER A 231 -18.44 -0.93 -17.03
CA SER A 231 -18.76 -2.34 -17.25
C SER A 231 -18.09 -3.20 -16.20
N ILE A 232 -18.72 -4.34 -15.91
CA ILE A 232 -18.24 -5.33 -14.96
C ILE A 232 -18.35 -6.72 -15.58
N GLN A 233 -17.34 -7.54 -15.34
CA GLN A 233 -17.27 -8.91 -15.80
C GLN A 233 -16.98 -9.82 -14.62
N PHE A 234 -17.84 -10.82 -14.40
CA PHE A 234 -17.57 -11.91 -13.48
C PHE A 234 -16.41 -12.79 -13.97
N ILE A 235 -15.52 -13.18 -13.06
CA ILE A 235 -14.32 -13.96 -13.38
C ILE A 235 -14.38 -15.34 -12.74
N ALA A 236 -14.62 -15.40 -11.44
CA ALA A 236 -14.72 -16.65 -10.68
C ALA A 236 -15.32 -16.39 -9.29
N SER A 237 -15.69 -17.48 -8.62
CA SER A 237 -16.01 -17.48 -7.20
C SER A 237 -15.23 -18.57 -6.50
N GLU A 238 -14.70 -18.29 -5.32
CA GLU A 238 -13.99 -19.27 -4.47
C GLU A 238 -14.59 -19.30 -3.06
N PRO A 239 -14.56 -20.44 -2.36
CA PRO A 239 -14.98 -20.50 -0.97
C PRO A 239 -14.15 -19.55 -0.10
N PHE A 240 -14.82 -18.76 0.73
CA PHE A 240 -14.14 -17.98 1.76
C PHE A 240 -13.54 -18.93 2.79
N PHE A 241 -12.27 -18.71 3.16
CA PHE A 241 -11.59 -19.55 4.14
C PHE A 241 -11.58 -18.86 5.52
N SER A 242 -12.30 -19.43 6.48
CA SER A 242 -12.40 -18.92 7.84
C SER A 242 -11.52 -19.72 8.81
N VAL A 243 -11.43 -19.24 10.07
CA VAL A 243 -10.78 -19.98 11.17
C VAL A 243 -11.40 -21.37 11.34
N GLU A 244 -12.70 -21.52 11.09
CA GLU A 244 -13.41 -22.80 11.28
C GLU A 244 -12.90 -23.87 10.33
N ASN A 245 -12.47 -23.50 9.13
CA ASN A 245 -11.90 -24.40 8.13
C ASN A 245 -10.49 -24.89 8.48
N LEU A 246 -9.82 -24.30 9.48
CA LEU A 246 -8.46 -24.72 9.83
C LEU A 246 -8.42 -26.14 10.42
N PRO A 247 -7.48 -26.98 9.96
CA PRO A 247 -7.18 -28.26 10.60
C PRO A 247 -6.85 -28.13 12.09
N TYR A 248 -7.22 -29.14 12.89
CA TYR A 248 -7.00 -29.13 14.34
C TYR A 248 -5.52 -28.92 14.73
N TYR A 249 -4.58 -29.52 13.98
CA TYR A 249 -3.14 -29.38 14.28
C TYR A 249 -2.62 -27.95 14.11
N ILE A 250 -3.29 -27.11 13.30
CA ILE A 250 -2.98 -25.68 13.18
C ILE A 250 -3.64 -24.93 14.33
N LYS A 251 -4.93 -25.20 14.59
CA LYS A 251 -5.69 -24.56 15.68
C LYS A 251 -5.05 -24.77 17.06
N SER A 252 -4.50 -25.96 17.31
CA SER A 252 -3.84 -26.30 18.58
C SER A 252 -2.39 -25.79 18.69
N ASN A 253 -1.81 -25.29 17.60
CA ASN A 253 -0.45 -24.76 17.59
C ASN A 253 -0.48 -23.21 17.68
N GLN A 254 -0.02 -22.68 18.80
CA GLN A 254 -0.04 -21.23 19.07
C GLN A 254 0.74 -20.41 18.04
N ILE A 255 1.87 -20.93 17.52
CA ILE A 255 2.69 -20.22 16.52
C ILE A 255 1.95 -20.15 15.18
N LEU A 256 1.43 -21.28 14.71
CA LEU A 256 0.71 -21.33 13.43
C LEU A 256 -0.61 -20.54 13.49
N MET A 257 -1.27 -20.50 14.64
CA MET A 257 -2.41 -19.60 14.82
C MET A 257 -2.02 -18.13 14.80
N LYS A 258 -0.90 -17.74 15.42
CA LYS A 258 -0.42 -16.37 15.34
C LYS A 258 -0.09 -15.99 13.89
N ASP A 259 0.57 -16.87 13.15
CA ASP A 259 0.88 -16.67 11.73
C ASP A 259 -0.41 -16.51 10.90
N PHE A 260 -1.43 -17.34 11.14
CA PHE A 260 -2.73 -17.22 10.49
C PHE A 260 -3.42 -15.89 10.83
N GLN A 261 -3.41 -15.47 12.10
CA GLN A 261 -3.98 -14.19 12.55
C GLN A 261 -3.30 -12.99 11.91
N ALA A 262 -1.97 -13.00 11.82
CA ALA A 262 -1.22 -11.97 11.13
C ALA A 262 -1.59 -11.90 9.64
N PHE A 263 -1.75 -13.06 9.00
CA PHE A 263 -2.17 -13.16 7.61
C PHE A 263 -3.59 -12.61 7.37
N ILE A 264 -4.60 -13.05 8.12
CA ILE A 264 -5.99 -12.56 7.95
C ILE A 264 -6.13 -11.07 8.26
N TRP A 265 -5.36 -10.56 9.23
CA TRP A 265 -5.31 -9.14 9.54
C TRP A 265 -4.74 -8.36 8.34
N PHE A 266 -3.65 -8.85 7.74
CA PHE A 266 -3.03 -8.20 6.60
C PHE A 266 -3.88 -8.27 5.32
N THR A 267 -4.55 -9.40 5.08
CA THR A 267 -5.44 -9.59 3.94
C THR A 267 -6.80 -8.92 4.10
N ASP A 268 -7.08 -8.34 5.27
CA ASP A 268 -8.39 -7.77 5.61
C ASP A 268 -9.53 -8.79 5.41
N ASN A 269 -9.30 -10.04 5.85
CA ASN A 269 -10.21 -11.18 5.65
C ASN A 269 -10.51 -11.54 4.18
N TYR A 270 -9.61 -11.24 3.24
CA TYR A 270 -9.69 -11.70 1.86
C TYR A 270 -8.77 -12.89 1.60
N GLN A 271 -8.99 -14.01 2.29
CA GLN A 271 -8.24 -15.26 2.07
C GLN A 271 -9.12 -16.38 1.52
N PHE A 272 -8.52 -17.21 0.67
CA PHE A 272 -9.11 -18.47 0.22
C PHE A 272 -8.05 -19.55 0.02
N GLU A 273 -8.51 -20.80 -0.03
CA GLU A 273 -7.65 -21.98 -0.18
C GLU A 273 -7.28 -22.23 -1.65
N ILE A 274 -5.98 -22.40 -1.92
CA ILE A 274 -5.45 -22.85 -3.21
C ILE A 274 -5.18 -24.34 -3.22
N SER A 275 -4.66 -24.88 -2.12
CA SER A 275 -4.31 -26.30 -1.98
C SER A 275 -4.55 -26.75 -0.53
N LYS A 276 -5.02 -27.99 -0.35
CA LYS A 276 -5.28 -28.61 0.97
C LYS A 276 -4.05 -29.25 1.59
N SER A 277 -3.12 -29.74 0.78
CA SER A 277 -1.96 -30.51 1.25
C SER A 277 -0.71 -30.23 0.40
N PRO A 278 0.26 -29.44 0.91
CA PRO A 278 0.16 -28.65 2.14
C PRO A 278 -0.88 -27.53 2.03
N LEU A 279 -1.58 -27.24 3.14
CA LEU A 279 -2.58 -26.17 3.19
C LEU A 279 -1.93 -24.85 2.77
N THR A 280 -2.44 -24.27 1.69
CA THR A 280 -1.91 -23.03 1.11
C THR A 280 -3.05 -22.05 0.92
N LEU A 281 -2.93 -20.88 1.56
CA LEU A 281 -3.90 -19.80 1.48
C LEU A 281 -3.35 -18.67 0.61
N CYS A 282 -4.22 -18.08 -0.20
CA CYS A 282 -3.93 -16.96 -1.08
C CYS A 282 -4.59 -15.67 -0.56
N ASP A 283 -3.92 -14.54 -0.74
CA ASP A 283 -4.60 -13.24 -0.66
C ASP A 283 -5.45 -13.03 -1.92
N ALA A 284 -6.77 -13.10 -1.75
CA ALA A 284 -7.74 -12.95 -2.81
C ALA A 284 -7.62 -11.61 -3.54
N ARG A 285 -7.14 -10.55 -2.86
CA ARG A 285 -6.87 -9.25 -3.49
C ARG A 285 -5.82 -9.36 -4.59
N TYR A 286 -4.99 -10.40 -4.62
CA TYR A 286 -3.95 -10.60 -5.64
C TYR A 286 -4.10 -11.91 -6.43
N PHE A 287 -5.33 -12.39 -6.58
CA PHE A 287 -5.66 -13.49 -7.49
C PHE A 287 -5.51 -13.12 -8.98
N LEU A 288 -4.76 -13.93 -9.74
CA LEU A 288 -4.32 -13.61 -11.12
C LEU A 288 -5.03 -14.40 -12.23
N ARG A 289 -5.21 -15.72 -12.08
CA ARG A 289 -5.83 -16.59 -13.11
C ARG A 289 -6.69 -17.68 -12.50
N THR A 290 -7.81 -17.94 -13.17
CA THR A 290 -8.83 -18.93 -12.76
C THR A 290 -8.48 -20.36 -13.15
N GLN A 291 -7.88 -20.58 -14.33
CA GLN A 291 -7.62 -21.94 -14.84
C GLN A 291 -6.65 -22.74 -13.96
N ASN A 292 -5.59 -22.11 -13.46
CA ASN A 292 -4.58 -22.77 -12.61
C ASN A 292 -4.61 -22.26 -11.16
N LYS A 293 -5.65 -21.50 -10.77
CA LYS A 293 -5.74 -20.76 -9.50
C LYS A 293 -4.44 -20.06 -9.09
N THR A 294 -3.82 -19.29 -10.00
CA THR A 294 -2.53 -18.67 -9.67
C THR A 294 -2.72 -17.45 -8.77
N CYS A 295 -1.97 -17.40 -7.69
CA CYS A 295 -1.95 -16.30 -6.73
C CYS A 295 -0.60 -15.58 -6.75
N MET A 296 -0.63 -14.25 -6.65
CA MET A 296 0.62 -13.48 -6.57
C MET A 296 1.41 -13.84 -5.30
N TRP A 297 0.71 -13.99 -4.17
CA TRP A 297 1.35 -14.35 -2.90
C TRP A 297 0.36 -14.90 -1.87
N GLY A 298 0.89 -15.59 -0.88
CA GLY A 298 0.10 -16.19 0.19
C GLY A 298 0.97 -16.85 1.25
N ILE A 299 0.36 -17.72 2.06
CA ILE A 299 1.06 -18.50 3.09
C ILE A 299 0.82 -19.99 2.89
N ARG A 300 1.84 -20.79 3.17
CA ARG A 300 1.79 -22.25 3.14
C ARG A 300 2.09 -22.81 4.52
N PHE A 301 1.16 -23.59 5.05
CA PHE A 301 1.34 -24.25 6.34
C PHE A 301 2.27 -25.47 6.19
N PRO A 302 3.10 -25.74 7.21
CA PRO A 302 3.90 -26.96 7.24
C PRO A 302 2.98 -28.18 7.36
N GLN A 303 3.40 -29.30 6.76
CA GLN A 303 2.72 -30.58 7.00
C GLN A 303 2.87 -30.99 8.47
N LYS A 304 1.92 -31.78 8.97
CA LYS A 304 1.89 -32.24 10.38
C LYS A 304 3.19 -32.93 10.83
N SER A 305 3.88 -33.63 9.93
CA SER A 305 5.14 -34.32 10.18
C SER A 305 6.39 -33.44 10.08
N SER A 306 6.24 -32.18 9.66
CA SER A 306 7.36 -31.27 9.46
C SER A 306 7.89 -30.73 10.79
N GLN A 307 9.21 -30.57 10.89
CA GLN A 307 9.86 -29.88 12.01
C GLN A 307 9.71 -28.34 11.91
N GLN A 308 9.19 -27.84 10.81
CA GLN A 308 9.00 -26.41 10.57
C GLN A 308 7.89 -25.84 11.48
N LYS A 309 8.23 -24.80 12.25
CA LYS A 309 7.35 -24.21 13.27
C LYS A 309 6.44 -23.08 12.76
N HIS A 310 6.85 -22.42 11.66
CA HIS A 310 6.15 -21.28 11.07
C HIS A 310 5.65 -21.59 9.66
N VAL A 311 4.70 -20.79 9.18
CA VAL A 311 4.28 -20.85 7.77
C VAL A 311 5.37 -20.34 6.83
N THR A 312 5.34 -20.79 5.58
CA THR A 312 6.19 -20.27 4.51
C THR A 312 5.46 -19.19 3.74
N PHE A 313 6.09 -18.02 3.55
CA PHE A 313 5.60 -17.01 2.61
C PHE A 313 5.87 -17.47 1.17
N VAL A 314 4.82 -17.57 0.36
CA VAL A 314 4.90 -18.09 -1.02
C VAL A 314 4.51 -17.01 -2.03
N ARG A 315 5.14 -17.02 -3.22
CA ARG A 315 4.91 -16.07 -4.32
C ARG A 315 4.71 -16.81 -5.64
N ASN A 316 3.85 -16.29 -6.51
CA ASN A 316 3.61 -16.77 -7.88
C ASN A 316 3.42 -18.30 -7.96
N PHE A 317 2.42 -18.80 -7.24
CA PHE A 317 2.09 -20.24 -7.17
C PHE A 317 0.65 -20.50 -7.58
#